data_AF-A0A8J8PZT3-F1
#
_entry.id   AF-A0A8J8PZT3-F1
#
_cell.length_a   1.000
_cell.length_b   1.000
_cell.length_c   1.000
_cell.angle_alpha   90.00
_cell.angle_beta   90.00
_cell.angle_gamma   90.00
#
_symmetry.space_group_name_H-M   'P 1'
#
loop_
_entity.id
_entity.type
_entity.pdbx_description
1 polymer ?
#
loop_
_entity_poly.entity_id
_entity_poly.type
_entity_poly.pdbx_seq_one_letter_code
_entity_poly.pdbx_strand_id
1 'polypeptide(L)'
;MYDRILLPTDGGAPAEQALENALDLAEQYDAELHLLNVVDTTVFAGEVETGPVVEQFEQTGTTTVETLVEAVRERGHDRVVGDVVHGRPHTGILSYVEKNDIDLIVMGTRGRTGLDRYLLGSVTEKVVRLSDVPVLTVRHKSE
;
A
#
# COMPACT_ATOMS: atom_id res chain seq x y z
N MET A 1 13.04 10.27 -13.57
CA MET A 1 13.00 8.82 -13.28
C MET A 1 12.44 8.69 -11.87
N TYR A 2 11.92 7.55 -11.43
CA TYR A 2 11.29 7.47 -10.11
C TYR A 2 12.36 7.43 -9.02
N ASP A 3 12.30 8.35 -8.05
CA ASP A 3 13.24 8.40 -6.91
C ASP A 3 12.58 7.80 -5.66
N ARG A 4 11.25 7.88 -5.56
CA ARG A 4 10.44 7.32 -4.46
C ARG A 4 9.24 6.55 -4.98
N ILE A 5 9.12 5.30 -4.56
CA ILE A 5 8.04 4.39 -4.96
C ILE A 5 7.21 4.02 -3.74
N LEU A 6 5.89 4.16 -3.82
CA LEU A 6 4.97 3.79 -2.75
C LEU A 6 4.25 2.47 -3.06
N LEU A 7 4.28 1.54 -2.12
CA LEU A 7 3.44 0.35 -2.09
C LEU A 7 2.51 0.40 -0.86
N PRO A 8 1.23 0.79 -1.05
CA PRO A 8 0.23 0.64 0.00
C PRO A 8 -0.08 -0.85 0.25
N THR A 9 -0.15 -1.24 1.52
CA THR A 9 -0.34 -2.64 1.91
C THR A 9 -1.24 -2.78 3.13
N ASP A 10 -2.15 -3.77 3.08
CA ASP A 10 -2.92 -4.29 4.21
C ASP A 10 -2.42 -5.68 4.65
N GLY A 11 -1.27 -6.12 4.13
CA GLY A 11 -0.74 -7.48 4.32
C GLY A 11 -1.49 -8.55 3.52
N GLY A 12 -2.43 -8.16 2.65
CA GLY A 12 -3.18 -9.08 1.82
C GLY A 12 -2.46 -9.49 0.54
N ALA A 13 -2.89 -10.63 -0.02
CA ALA A 13 -2.33 -11.19 -1.25
C ALA A 13 -2.18 -10.19 -2.43
N PRO A 14 -3.13 -9.26 -2.71
CA PRO A 14 -2.92 -8.28 -3.78
C PRO A 14 -1.68 -7.39 -3.57
N ALA A 15 -1.43 -6.95 -2.32
CA ALA A 15 -0.28 -6.11 -2.01
C ALA A 15 1.02 -6.91 -2.10
N GLU A 16 1.04 -8.16 -1.62
CA GLU A 16 2.18 -9.08 -1.75
C GLU A 16 2.57 -9.30 -3.21
N GLN A 17 1.61 -9.42 -4.13
CA GLN A 17 1.90 -9.59 -5.55
C GLN A 17 2.46 -8.33 -6.21
N ALA A 18 2.02 -7.17 -5.73
CA ALA A 18 2.53 -5.90 -6.18
C ALA A 18 3.94 -5.61 -5.65
N LEU A 19 4.33 -6.24 -4.53
CA LEU A 19 5.66 -6.08 -3.92
C LEU A 19 6.78 -6.43 -4.90
N GLU A 20 6.72 -7.57 -5.59
CA GLU A 20 7.77 -7.96 -6.53
C GLU A 20 7.98 -6.91 -7.64
N ASN A 21 6.90 -6.34 -8.16
CA ASN A 21 7.00 -5.29 -9.18
C ASN A 21 7.56 -3.98 -8.58
N ALA A 22 7.20 -3.66 -7.34
CA ALA A 22 7.74 -2.49 -6.64
C ALA A 22 9.24 -2.65 -6.38
N LEU A 23 9.70 -3.84 -6.01
CA LEU A 23 11.11 -4.17 -5.81
C LEU A 23 11.90 -4.11 -7.11
N ASP A 24 11.40 -4.73 -8.19
CA ASP A 24 12.03 -4.67 -9.52
C ASP A 24 12.25 -3.22 -9.98
N LEU A 25 11.24 -2.37 -9.79
CA LEU A 25 11.31 -0.95 -10.16
C LEU A 25 12.24 -0.16 -9.23
N ALA A 26 12.21 -0.45 -7.93
CA ALA A 26 13.09 0.20 -6.97
C ALA A 26 14.57 -0.13 -7.25
N GLU A 27 14.88 -1.38 -7.59
CA GLU A 27 16.23 -1.79 -8.00
C GLU A 27 16.63 -1.15 -9.33
N GLN A 28 15.76 -1.22 -10.35
CA GLN A 28 16.04 -0.68 -11.68
C GLN A 28 16.37 0.82 -11.66
N TYR A 29 15.72 1.57 -10.76
CA TYR A 29 15.85 3.03 -10.70
C TYR A 29 16.66 3.53 -9.51
N ASP A 30 17.18 2.62 -8.66
CA ASP A 30 17.77 2.98 -7.36
C ASP A 30 16.83 3.95 -6.59
N ALA A 31 15.59 3.52 -6.41
CA ALA A 31 14.54 4.30 -5.74
C ALA A 31 14.34 3.85 -4.29
N GLU A 32 13.91 4.76 -3.42
CA GLU A 32 13.46 4.43 -2.07
C GLU A 32 12.05 3.83 -2.10
N LEU A 33 11.88 2.63 -1.54
CA LEU A 33 10.58 1.97 -1.43
C LEU A 33 9.91 2.38 -0.11
N HIS A 34 8.74 2.97 -0.22
CA HIS A 34 7.86 3.31 0.90
C HIS A 34 6.77 2.24 1.02
N LEU A 35 6.72 1.55 2.16
CA LEU A 35 5.65 0.62 2.52
C LEU A 35 4.66 1.34 3.44
N LEU A 36 3.40 1.41 3.04
CA LEU A 36 2.39 2.19 3.78
C LEU A 36 1.20 1.33 4.18
N ASN A 37 0.90 1.27 5.47
CA ASN A 37 -0.39 0.80 5.95
C ASN A 37 -1.28 1.99 6.33
N VAL A 38 -2.55 1.93 5.93
CA VAL A 38 -3.56 2.92 6.35
C VAL A 38 -4.58 2.26 7.25
N VAL A 39 -4.57 2.64 8.52
CA VAL A 39 -5.57 2.22 9.51
C VAL A 39 -6.86 3.00 9.22
N ASP A 40 -7.88 2.29 8.71
CA ASP A 40 -9.18 2.89 8.40
C ASP A 40 -9.93 3.23 9.69
N THR A 41 -9.73 4.45 10.19
CA THR A 41 -10.45 4.94 11.36
C THR A 41 -11.88 5.38 11.04
N THR A 42 -12.27 5.44 9.75
CA THR A 42 -13.62 5.89 9.36
C THR A 42 -14.68 4.83 9.56
N VAL A 43 -14.30 3.55 9.67
CA VAL A 43 -15.23 2.46 10.03
C VAL A 43 -15.74 2.57 11.46
N PHE A 44 -15.04 3.34 12.30
CA PHE A 44 -15.35 3.56 13.72
C PHE A 44 -16.01 4.92 13.97
N ALA A 45 -16.26 5.70 12.92
CA ALA A 45 -16.82 7.04 13.04
C ALA A 45 -18.27 6.97 13.58
N GLY A 46 -18.46 7.46 14.81
CA GLY A 46 -19.77 7.52 15.49
C GLY A 46 -19.91 6.62 16.71
N GLU A 47 -18.91 5.80 17.04
CA GLU A 47 -18.91 4.94 18.23
C GLU A 47 -18.08 5.57 19.37
N VAL A 48 -18.62 5.52 20.59
CA VAL A 48 -18.11 6.26 21.77
C VAL A 48 -16.91 5.57 22.44
N GLU A 49 -16.69 4.27 22.19
CA GLU A 49 -15.62 3.46 22.82
C GLU A 49 -14.82 2.65 21.80
N THR A 50 -14.14 3.32 20.87
CA THR A 50 -13.37 2.66 19.78
C THR A 50 -11.87 2.59 20.01
N GLY A 51 -11.37 3.22 21.08
CA GLY A 51 -9.93 3.31 21.40
C GLY A 51 -9.20 1.96 21.33
N PRO A 52 -9.63 0.93 22.09
CA PRO A 52 -8.95 -0.37 22.10
C PRO A 52 -8.97 -1.09 20.74
N VAL A 53 -10.03 -0.89 19.95
CA VAL A 53 -10.17 -1.50 18.63
C VAL A 53 -9.22 -0.82 17.64
N VAL A 54 -9.17 0.52 17.65
CA VAL A 54 -8.24 1.29 16.80
C VAL A 54 -6.79 0.94 17.14
N GLU A 55 -6.45 0.84 18.42
CA GLU A 55 -5.12 0.40 18.87
C GLU A 55 -4.76 -0.99 18.33
N GLN A 56 -5.72 -1.93 18.29
CA GLN A 56 -5.48 -3.25 17.74
C GLN A 56 -5.22 -3.22 16.22
N PHE A 57 -5.95 -2.40 15.46
CA PHE A 57 -5.70 -2.23 14.03
C PHE A 57 -4.37 -1.54 13.76
N GLU A 58 -4.01 -0.55 14.57
CA GLU A 58 -2.72 0.12 14.51
C GLU A 58 -1.58 -0.86 14.79
N GLN A 59 -1.66 -1.66 15.86
CA GLN A 59 -0.68 -2.71 16.14
C GLN A 59 -0.54 -3.71 15.00
N THR A 60 -1.67 -4.11 14.39
CA THR A 60 -1.67 -5.03 13.23
C THR A 60 -1.00 -4.40 12.01
N GLY A 61 -1.31 -3.13 11.74
CA GLY A 61 -0.72 -2.36 10.65
C GLY A 61 0.79 -2.17 10.84
N THR A 62 1.22 -1.79 12.04
CA THR A 62 2.63 -1.64 12.41
C THR A 62 3.38 -2.96 12.24
N THR A 63 2.85 -4.06 12.79
CA THR A 63 3.47 -5.38 12.67
C THR A 63 3.62 -5.80 11.21
N THR A 64 2.60 -5.52 10.39
CA THR A 64 2.60 -5.84 8.95
C THR A 64 3.69 -5.08 8.21
N VAL A 65 3.80 -3.78 8.46
CA VAL A 65 4.80 -2.91 7.83
C VAL A 65 6.20 -3.30 8.28
N GLU A 66 6.43 -3.48 9.58
CA GLU A 66 7.74 -3.89 10.13
C GLU A 66 8.20 -5.21 9.53
N THR A 67 7.31 -6.22 9.51
CA THR A 67 7.61 -7.53 8.92
C THR A 67 7.99 -7.42 7.44
N LEU A 68 7.26 -6.61 6.67
CA LEU A 68 7.56 -6.42 5.24
C LEU A 68 8.86 -5.66 5.03
N VAL A 69 9.14 -4.62 5.83
CA VAL A 69 10.42 -3.89 5.77
C VAL A 69 11.59 -4.83 6.04
N GLU A 70 11.50 -5.68 7.07
CA GLU A 70 12.52 -6.68 7.37
C GLU A 70 12.70 -7.66 6.20
N ALA A 71 11.60 -8.23 5.68
CA ALA A 71 11.65 -9.15 4.56
C ALA A 71 12.24 -8.53 3.28
N VAL A 72 12.00 -7.23 3.04
CA VAL A 72 12.57 -6.49 1.90
C VAL A 72 14.08 -6.28 2.08
N ARG A 73 14.53 -5.94 3.30
CA ARG A 73 15.96 -5.80 3.62
C ARG A 73 16.71 -7.13 3.52
N GLU A 74 16.12 -8.23 3.98
CA GLU A 74 16.70 -9.58 3.85
C GLU A 74 16.91 -10.01 2.38
N ARG A 75 16.13 -9.44 1.45
CA ARG A 75 16.29 -9.64 0.00
C ARG A 75 17.34 -8.72 -0.63
N GLY A 76 17.99 -7.85 0.14
CA GLY A 76 19.07 -6.97 -0.32
C GLY A 76 18.62 -5.56 -0.73
N HIS A 77 17.39 -5.15 -0.41
CA HIS A 77 16.93 -3.78 -0.66
C HIS A 77 17.02 -2.94 0.62
N ASP A 78 18.11 -2.19 0.76
CA ASP A 78 18.38 -1.39 1.96
C ASP A 78 17.57 -0.09 2.02
N ARG A 79 17.17 0.46 0.86
CA ARG A 79 16.43 1.72 0.73
C ARG A 79 14.93 1.49 0.85
N VAL A 80 14.51 1.03 2.02
CA VAL A 80 13.09 0.78 2.34
C VAL A 80 12.72 1.44 3.67
N VAL A 81 11.58 2.14 3.65
CA VAL A 81 10.94 2.76 4.81
C VAL A 81 9.51 2.26 4.95
N GLY A 82 9.03 2.22 6.20
CA GLY A 82 7.70 1.72 6.52
C GLY A 82 6.96 2.73 7.39
N ASP A 83 5.72 3.03 7.04
CA ASP A 83 4.86 3.96 7.77
C ASP A 83 3.45 3.41 7.98
N VAL A 84 2.83 3.85 9.08
CA VAL A 84 1.42 3.62 9.39
C VAL A 84 0.76 4.99 9.54
N VAL A 85 -0.37 5.19 8.85
CA VAL A 85 -1.15 6.42 8.93
C VAL A 85 -2.62 6.13 9.20
N HIS A 86 -3.33 7.10 9.77
CA HIS A 86 -4.74 6.94 10.12
C HIS A 86 -5.64 7.70 9.14
N GLY A 87 -6.79 7.12 8.84
CA GLY A 87 -7.85 7.77 8.07
C GLY A 87 -8.37 6.86 6.95
N ARG A 88 -9.14 7.44 6.02
CA ARG A 88 -9.71 6.64 4.94
C ARG A 88 -8.62 6.18 3.96
N PRO A 89 -8.52 4.89 3.59
CA PRO A 89 -7.38 4.33 2.85
C PRO A 89 -6.90 5.14 1.64
N HIS A 90 -7.79 5.40 0.66
CA HIS A 90 -7.41 6.15 -0.53
C HIS A 90 -6.99 7.60 -0.22
N THR A 91 -7.62 8.26 0.74
CA THR A 91 -7.24 9.63 1.15
C THR A 91 -5.91 9.63 1.88
N GLY A 92 -5.66 8.64 2.75
CA GLY A 92 -4.39 8.47 3.45
C GLY A 92 -3.23 8.22 2.47
N ILE A 93 -3.43 7.34 1.48
CA ILE A 93 -2.47 7.08 0.41
C ILE A 93 -2.14 8.36 -0.37
N LEU A 94 -3.15 9.07 -0.87
CA LEU A 94 -2.95 10.30 -1.66
C LEU A 94 -2.28 11.40 -0.83
N SER A 95 -2.67 11.55 0.45
CA SER A 95 -2.02 12.51 1.35
C SER A 95 -0.57 12.14 1.65
N TYR A 96 -0.25 10.85 1.72
CA TYR A 96 1.12 10.37 1.91
C TYR A 96 1.97 10.66 0.68
N VAL A 97 1.41 10.48 -0.53
CA VAL A 97 2.06 10.81 -1.80
C VAL A 97 2.49 12.27 -1.84
N GLU A 98 1.57 13.19 -1.54
CA GLU A 98 1.86 14.63 -1.51
C GLU A 98 2.91 15.02 -0.47
N LYS A 99 2.89 14.39 0.72
CA LYS A 99 3.77 14.75 1.83
C LYS A 99 5.19 14.21 1.71
N ASN A 100 5.37 13.11 1.00
CA ASN A 100 6.65 12.40 0.90
C ASN A 100 7.23 12.44 -0.50
N ASP A 101 6.72 13.31 -1.38
CA ASP A 101 7.19 13.49 -2.76
C ASP A 101 7.28 12.16 -3.53
N ILE A 102 6.25 11.31 -3.40
CA ILE A 102 6.22 10.00 -4.07
C ILE A 102 6.05 10.20 -5.58
N ASP A 103 6.88 9.53 -6.39
CA ASP A 103 6.86 9.67 -7.86
C ASP A 103 6.05 8.57 -8.56
N LEU A 104 5.81 7.45 -7.88
CA LEU A 104 5.07 6.30 -8.41
C LEU A 104 4.34 5.55 -7.30
N ILE A 105 3.09 5.19 -7.54
CA ILE A 105 2.35 4.25 -6.68
C ILE A 105 2.28 2.90 -7.39
N VAL A 106 2.68 1.83 -6.72
CA VAL A 106 2.46 0.45 -7.16
C VAL A 106 1.37 -0.15 -6.30
N MET A 107 0.32 -0.70 -6.91
CA MET A 107 -0.80 -1.28 -6.17
C MET A 107 -1.25 -2.61 -6.74
N GLY A 108 -1.56 -3.52 -5.83
CA GLY A 108 -2.29 -4.74 -6.16
C GLY A 108 -3.71 -4.43 -6.62
N THR A 109 -4.22 -5.29 -7.48
CA THR A 109 -5.63 -5.31 -7.86
C THR A 109 -6.30 -6.55 -7.33
N ARG A 110 -7.57 -6.44 -6.93
CA ARG A 110 -8.32 -7.64 -6.58
C ARG A 110 -8.54 -8.48 -7.83
N GLY A 111 -8.33 -9.79 -7.70
CA GLY A 111 -8.64 -10.76 -8.74
C GLY A 111 -9.27 -11.97 -8.10
N ARG A 112 -10.59 -12.10 -8.19
CA ARG A 112 -11.27 -13.37 -7.99
C ARG A 112 -12.22 -13.64 -9.16
N THR A 113 -12.60 -14.90 -9.28
CA THR A 113 -13.13 -15.57 -10.48
C THR A 113 -14.34 -14.89 -11.13
N GLY A 114 -14.61 -15.21 -12.40
CA GLY A 114 -15.81 -14.73 -13.10
C GLY A 114 -15.75 -13.24 -13.47
N LEU A 115 -16.80 -12.47 -13.18
CA LEU A 115 -16.89 -11.03 -13.48
C LEU A 115 -16.01 -10.18 -12.54
N ASP A 116 -15.62 -10.72 -11.39
CA ASP A 116 -14.77 -10.02 -10.42
C ASP A 116 -13.34 -9.80 -10.93
N ARG A 117 -12.93 -10.46 -12.04
CA ARG A 117 -11.64 -10.25 -12.72
C ARG A 117 -11.47 -8.85 -13.31
N TYR A 118 -12.57 -8.11 -13.47
CA TYR A 118 -12.56 -6.75 -14.00
C TYR A 118 -12.51 -5.68 -12.90
N LEU A 119 -12.58 -6.07 -11.62
CA LEU A 119 -12.62 -5.14 -10.49
C LEU A 119 -11.21 -4.89 -9.95
N LEU A 120 -10.70 -3.66 -10.06
CA LEU A 120 -9.40 -3.28 -9.49
C LEU A 120 -9.37 -3.36 -7.95
N GLY A 121 -10.54 -3.25 -7.31
CA GLY A 121 -10.69 -3.04 -5.87
C GLY A 121 -11.00 -1.57 -5.56
N SER A 122 -11.84 -1.32 -4.56
CA SER A 122 -12.41 0.01 -4.31
C SER A 122 -11.38 1.07 -3.89
N VAL A 123 -10.27 0.66 -3.26
CA VAL A 123 -9.17 1.57 -2.90
C VAL A 123 -8.33 1.86 -4.13
N THR A 124 -7.85 0.82 -4.82
CA THR A 124 -7.04 0.95 -6.05
C THR A 124 -7.75 1.76 -7.12
N GLU A 125 -9.05 1.53 -7.36
CA GLU A 125 -9.82 2.33 -8.33
C GLU A 125 -9.85 3.83 -7.97
N LYS A 126 -10.04 4.16 -6.69
CA LYS A 126 -10.05 5.55 -6.24
C LYS A 126 -8.68 6.19 -6.34
N VAL A 127 -7.61 5.47 -6.00
CA VAL A 127 -6.24 5.97 -6.13
C VAL A 127 -5.89 6.21 -7.60
N VAL A 128 -6.16 5.24 -8.49
CA VAL A 128 -5.95 5.39 -9.94
C VAL A 128 -6.69 6.61 -10.50
N ARG A 129 -7.92 6.87 -10.04
CA ARG A 129 -8.73 7.98 -10.53
C ARG A 129 -8.30 9.36 -10.00
N LEU A 130 -7.70 9.42 -8.81
CA LEU A 130 -7.48 10.66 -8.07
C LEU A 130 -6.00 11.00 -7.86
N SER A 131 -5.07 10.10 -8.20
CA SER A 131 -3.64 10.32 -8.03
C SER A 131 -3.12 11.32 -9.06
N ASP A 132 -2.33 12.29 -8.57
CA ASP A 132 -1.57 13.23 -9.41
C ASP A 132 -0.27 12.62 -9.95
N VAL A 133 0.15 11.46 -9.41
CA VAL A 133 1.34 10.72 -9.85
C VAL A 133 0.95 9.40 -10.53
N PRO A 134 1.81 8.84 -11.40
CA PRO A 134 1.55 7.56 -12.05
C PRO A 134 1.18 6.44 -11.06
N VAL A 135 0.25 5.57 -11.48
CA VAL A 135 -0.16 4.39 -10.71
C VAL A 135 0.03 3.14 -11.56
N LEU A 136 0.91 2.25 -11.11
CA LEU A 136 1.07 0.91 -11.68
C LEU A 136 0.16 -0.07 -10.95
N THR A 137 -0.84 -0.59 -11.66
CA THR A 137 -1.71 -1.65 -11.13
C THR A 137 -1.20 -3.03 -11.52
N VAL A 138 -0.92 -3.86 -10.53
CA VAL A 138 -0.46 -5.24 -10.71
C VAL A 138 -1.64 -6.20 -10.58
N ARG A 139 -1.82 -7.04 -11.60
CA ARG A 139 -2.86 -8.08 -11.62
C ARG A 139 -2.33 -9.39 -11.05
N HIS A 140 -3.20 -10.08 -10.32
CA HIS A 140 -2.94 -11.45 -9.91
C HIS A 140 -2.74 -12.34 -11.14
N LYS A 141 -1.58 -12.99 -11.22
CA LYS A 141 -1.37 -14.09 -12.15
C LYS A 141 -2.29 -15.21 -11.68
N SER A 142 -3.39 -15.43 -12.39
CA SER A 142 -4.17 -16.65 -12.20
C SER A 142 -3.31 -17.80 -12.71
N GLU A 143 -3.10 -18.82 -11.88
CA GLU A 143 -2.69 -20.14 -12.37
C GLU A 143 -3.73 -20.72 -13.34
#